data_AF-A0A924MFW3-F1
#
_entry.id   AF-A0A924MFW3-F1
#
_cell.length_a   1.000
_cell.length_b   1.000
_cell.length_c   1.000
_cell.angle_alpha   90.00
_cell.angle_beta   90.00
_cell.angle_gamma   90.00
#
_symmetry.space_group_name_H-M   'P 1'
#
loop_
_entity.id
_entity.type
_entity.pdbx_description
1 polymer ?
#
loop_
_entity_poly.entity_id
_entity_poly.type
_entity_poly.pdbx_seq_one_letter_code
_entity_poly.pdbx_strand_id
1 'polypeptide(L)' 'LENISQNDWYTQVLLKAMTQQKLELSYALVWTNSDNTVWTPYAGHPAVADFINFKNNSNIMFLDRLPKMYQLNK' A
#
# COMPACT_ATOMS: atom_id res chain seq x y z
N LEU A 1 -4.94 -13.84 -7.95
CA LEU A 1 -3.86 -12.88 -8.29
C LEU A 1 -2.58 -13.51 -7.80
N GLU A 2 -1.63 -13.78 -8.68
CA GLU A 2 -0.27 -14.17 -8.31
C GLU A 2 0.65 -13.22 -9.06
N ASN A 3 1.58 -12.57 -8.35
CA ASN A 3 2.45 -11.50 -8.83
C ASN A 3 1.73 -10.23 -9.30
N ILE A 4 2.20 -9.08 -8.81
CA ILE A 4 1.74 -7.78 -9.31
C ILE A 4 2.39 -7.53 -10.68
N SER A 5 1.68 -7.92 -11.74
CA SER A 5 2.10 -7.73 -13.13
C SER A 5 1.66 -6.39 -13.71
N GLN A 6 0.67 -5.73 -13.08
CA GLN A 6 0.13 -4.46 -13.51
C GLN A 6 0.93 -3.30 -12.89
N ASN A 7 1.45 -2.43 -13.75
CA ASN A 7 2.34 -1.33 -13.33
C ASN A 7 1.66 -0.29 -12.44
N ASP A 8 0.34 -0.11 -12.56
CA ASP A 8 -0.47 0.90 -11.85
C ASP A 8 -1.43 0.29 -10.81
N TRP A 9 -1.14 -0.93 -10.35
CA TRP A 9 -2.04 -1.70 -9.49
C TRP A 9 -2.32 -1.04 -8.12
N TYR A 10 -1.34 -0.39 -7.49
CA TYR A 10 -1.52 0.20 -6.16
C TYR A 10 -2.45 1.40 -6.20
N THR A 11 -2.28 2.32 -7.15
CA THR A 11 -3.14 3.50 -7.23
C THR A 11 -4.49 3.22 -7.87
N GLN A 12 -4.54 2.38 -8.91
CA GLN A 12 -5.76 2.19 -9.68
C GLN A 12 -6.67 1.09 -9.14
N VAL A 13 -6.12 0.12 -8.40
CA VAL A 13 -6.90 -0.99 -7.83
C VAL A 13 -6.99 -0.85 -6.31
N LEU A 14 -5.86 -0.96 -5.60
CA LEU A 14 -5.88 -1.01 -4.13
C LEU A 14 -6.37 0.31 -3.51
N LEU A 15 -5.79 1.44 -3.89
CA LEU A 15 -6.17 2.76 -3.35
C LEU A 15 -7.63 3.09 -3.67
N LYS A 16 -8.11 2.81 -4.88
CA LYS A 16 -9.52 3.00 -5.22
C LYS A 16 -10.41 2.14 -4.34
N ALA A 17 -10.12 0.85 -4.19
CA ALA A 17 -10.90 -0.04 -3.34
C ALA A 17 -10.94 0.44 -1.87
N MET A 18 -9.82 0.97 -1.34
CA MET A 18 -9.73 1.48 0.03
C MET A 18 -10.42 2.83 0.24
N THR A 19 -10.51 3.67 -0.79
CA THR A 19 -11.06 5.03 -0.69
C THR A 19 -12.50 5.14 -1.21
N GLN A 20 -12.97 4.13 -1.93
CA GLN A 20 -14.35 4.03 -2.38
C GLN A 20 -15.28 3.70 -1.20
N GLN A 21 -16.47 4.27 -1.21
CA GLN A 21 -17.62 3.91 -0.35
C GLN A 21 -17.48 4.17 1.17
N LYS A 22 -16.84 5.26 1.61
CA LYS A 22 -16.76 5.64 3.05
C LYS A 22 -16.29 4.49 3.96
N LEU A 23 -15.41 3.63 3.46
CA LEU A 23 -14.84 2.54 4.24
C LEU A 23 -13.91 3.12 5.31
N GLU A 24 -14.07 2.68 6.55
CA GLU A 24 -13.20 3.03 7.69
C GLU A 24 -12.26 1.87 7.99
N LEU A 25 -11.16 1.80 7.23
CA LEU A 25 -10.13 0.76 7.38
C LEU A 25 -9.07 1.19 8.38
N SER A 26 -8.72 0.32 9.32
CA SER A 26 -7.59 0.56 10.23
C SER A 26 -6.23 0.27 9.58
N TYR A 27 -6.16 -0.78 8.74
CA TYR A 27 -4.94 -1.14 8.01
C TYR A 27 -5.26 -2.02 6.79
N ALA A 28 -4.31 -2.11 5.87
CA ALA A 28 -4.27 -3.09 4.80
C ALA A 28 -2.86 -3.70 4.75
N LEU A 29 -2.78 -5.01 4.48
CA LEU A 29 -1.52 -5.75 4.41
C LEU A 29 -1.50 -6.56 3.11
N VAL A 30 -0.39 -6.45 2.37
CA VAL A 30 -0.10 -7.32 1.23
C VAL A 30 0.75 -8.50 1.67
N TRP A 31 0.66 -9.62 0.96
CA TRP A 31 1.37 -10.84 1.32
C TRP A 31 2.90 -10.70 1.17
N THR A 32 3.64 -11.69 1.66
CA THR A 32 5.11 -11.65 1.65
C THR A 32 5.69 -11.72 0.24
N ASN A 33 6.82 -11.05 0.03
CA ASN A 33 7.69 -11.36 -1.09
C ASN A 33 8.45 -12.67 -0.84
N SER A 34 8.65 -13.46 -1.89
CA SER A 34 9.46 -14.67 -1.95
C SER A 34 10.06 -14.81 -3.35
N ASP A 35 10.92 -15.81 -3.56
CA ASP A 35 11.63 -15.99 -4.84
C ASP A 35 10.69 -16.10 -6.05
N ASN A 36 9.51 -16.70 -5.85
CA ASN A 36 8.53 -16.94 -6.92
C ASN A 36 7.33 -15.98 -6.87
N THR A 37 7.15 -15.23 -5.77
CA THR A 37 5.99 -14.34 -5.60
C THR A 37 6.36 -12.97 -5.06
N VAL A 38 5.93 -11.91 -5.74
CA VAL A 38 6.20 -10.51 -5.43
C VAL A 38 4.88 -9.75 -5.31
N TRP A 39 4.61 -9.25 -4.09
CA TRP A 39 3.42 -8.49 -3.72
C TRP A 39 3.74 -7.05 -3.31
N THR A 40 5.02 -6.74 -3.11
CA THR A 40 5.55 -5.39 -2.93
C THR A 40 6.74 -5.19 -3.88
N PRO A 41 6.80 -4.12 -4.69
CA PRO A 41 7.89 -3.94 -5.64
C PRO A 41 9.24 -3.77 -4.93
N TYR A 42 10.27 -4.37 -5.51
CA TYR A 42 11.67 -4.10 -5.19
C TYR A 42 12.26 -3.11 -6.22
N ALA A 43 13.47 -2.60 -5.97
CA ALA A 43 14.12 -1.65 -6.87
C ALA A 43 14.27 -2.24 -8.29
N GLY A 44 13.75 -1.55 -9.30
CA GLY A 44 13.71 -2.01 -10.69
C GLY A 44 12.43 -2.76 -11.10
N HIS A 45 11.54 -3.06 -10.15
CA HIS A 45 10.23 -3.63 -10.48
C HIS A 45 9.35 -2.61 -11.24
N PRO A 46 8.58 -3.02 -12.26
CA PRO A 46 7.78 -2.10 -13.07
C PRO A 46 6.79 -1.21 -12.28
N ALA A 47 6.24 -1.75 -11.18
CA ALA A 47 5.30 -1.05 -10.31
C ALA A 47 5.95 -0.09 -9.28
N VAL A 48 7.28 0.12 -9.29
CA VAL A 48 7.97 1.00 -8.30
C VAL A 48 7.42 2.41 -8.31
N ALA A 49 7.28 3.02 -9.49
CA ALA A 49 6.80 4.40 -9.61
C ALA A 49 5.38 4.57 -9.07
N ASP A 50 4.51 3.59 -9.34
CA ASP A 50 3.14 3.56 -8.84
C ASP A 50 3.08 3.34 -7.33
N PHE A 51 3.91 2.46 -6.79
CA PHE A 51 3.99 2.25 -5.34
C PHE A 51 4.47 3.50 -4.59
N ILE A 52 5.40 4.27 -5.18
CA ILE A 52 5.81 5.57 -4.62
C ILE A 52 4.63 6.55 -4.63
N ASN A 53 3.87 6.62 -5.73
CA ASN A 53 2.67 7.46 -5.80
C ASN A 53 1.61 7.04 -4.77
N PHE A 54 1.41 5.73 -4.58
CA PHE A 54 0.55 5.17 -3.55
C PHE A 54 1.02 5.57 -2.14
N LYS A 55 2.32 5.38 -1.83
CA LYS A 55 2.92 5.79 -0.55
C LYS A 55 2.76 7.28 -0.29
N ASN A 56 2.79 8.13 -1.33
CA ASN A 56 2.67 9.58 -1.19
C ASN A 56 1.23 10.08 -1.10
N ASN A 57 0.23 9.21 -1.29
CA ASN A 57 -1.17 9.59 -1.15
C ASN A 57 -1.49 10.00 0.31
N SER A 58 -2.37 10.99 0.48
CA SER A 58 -2.77 11.51 1.80
C SER A 58 -3.54 10.49 2.64
N ASN A 59 -4.25 9.55 1.99
CA ASN A 59 -5.07 8.54 2.65
C ASN A 59 -4.27 7.29 3.08
N ILE A 60 -2.98 7.24 2.72
CA ILE A 60 -2.09 6.13 3.03
C ILE A 60 -1.13 6.57 4.13
N MET A 61 -0.75 5.66 5.02
CA MET A 61 0.16 5.94 6.12
C MET A 61 1.20 4.82 6.24
N PHE A 62 2.46 5.20 6.20
CA PHE A 62 3.60 4.33 6.47
C PHE A 62 4.27 4.80 7.77
N LEU A 63 5.27 4.05 8.23
CA LEU A 63 5.95 4.28 9.51
C LEU A 63 6.44 5.73 9.70
N ASP A 64 6.87 6.40 8.62
CA ASP A 64 7.33 7.78 8.61
C ASP A 64 6.23 8.82 8.90
N ARG A 65 4.95 8.43 8.86
CA ARG A 65 3.79 9.29 9.10
C ARG A 65 2.87 8.80 10.23
N LEU A 66 3.24 7.73 10.95
CA LEU A 66 2.42 7.20 12.04
C LEU A 66 2.38 8.20 13.22
N PRO A 67 1.19 8.43 13.82
CA PRO A 67 1.09 9.17 15.07
C PRO A 67 1.63 8.32 16.23
N LYS A 68 1.54 8.84 17.46
CA LYS A 68 1.96 8.11 18.67
C LYS A 68 0.98 6.97 19.00
N MET A 69 1.06 5.87 18.26
CA MET A 69 0.12 4.74 18.30
C MET A 69 -0.02 4.08 19.67
N TYR A 70 0.99 4.19 20.53
CA TYR A 70 1.06 3.53 21.83
C TYR A 70 0.85 4.48 23.02
N GLN A 71 0.20 5.63 22.79
CA GLN A 71 -0.16 6.58 23.84
C GLN A 71 -1.69 6.68 23.94
N LEU A 72 -2.21 6.51 25.16
CA LEU A 72 -3.60 6.82 25.45
C LEU A 72 -3.75 8.33 25.61
N ASN A 73 -4.59 8.94 24.79
CA ASN A 73 -5.01 10.32 25.00
C ASN A 73 -5.81 10.36 26.31
N LYS A 74 -5.33 11.14 27.28
CA LYS A 74 -6.00 11.36 28.56
C LYS A 74 -7.10 12.40 28.42
#